data_AF-A0A024TVN9-F1
#
_entry.id   AF-A0A024TVN9-F1
#
_cell.length_a   1.000
_cell.length_b   1.000
_cell.length_c   1.000
_cell.angle_alpha   90.00
_cell.angle_beta   90.00
_cell.angle_gamma   90.00
#
_symmetry.space_group_name_H-M   'P 1'
#
loop_
_entity.id
_entity.type
_entity.pdbx_description
1 polymer ?
#
loop_
_entity_poly.entity_id
_entity_poly.type
_entity_poly.pdbx_seq_one_letter_code
_entity_poly.pdbx_strand_id
1 'polypeptide(L)'
;MTVAQVAAAAIVSRGWVSLMAMFSHAFITPYDTSAIAHSKSIFSAFAAWDGVYFVGIADQGYRYENTHAFFPLFPLLVRWTSPLMLPFLDKNASLLAAGWLISNASFVVAAVFLYLLGLEVLKTESVAKRAALLFCICPSGIFMSACYSESLMCALTFSGMYLLERSRTARRASGPMFLIFSALLFGLSSATRSNGILHSLYIAYYQVLASPHPVRAFPQFVAHWTFTASLGAIAIGFQVAYFLHGIAAYCASYASAMQVVRSVFHIAPSALAADRPWCSQVVPNFTAMYMFIQREYWGVAPFAYYELKQVRRQHSTDPLAIPSSRHRSQTSSWRRPCLLWQVTPATSGASSARRPRSSRRDRILFTWHFSWSMCWLLSIFKS
;
A
#
# COMPACT_ATOMS: atom_id res chain seq x y z
N MET A 1 -0.38 -31.29 8.20
CA MET A 1 -1.20 -30.20 8.77
C MET A 1 -2.09 -29.71 7.64
N THR A 2 -3.42 -29.78 7.78
CA THR A 2 -4.33 -29.44 6.66
C THR A 2 -4.39 -27.93 6.43
N VAL A 3 -4.82 -27.51 5.23
CA VAL A 3 -5.10 -26.10 4.92
C VAL A 3 -5.99 -25.46 5.99
N ALA A 4 -6.96 -26.22 6.52
CA ALA A 4 -7.84 -25.78 7.59
C ALA A 4 -7.08 -25.39 8.88
N GLN A 5 -6.01 -26.09 9.23
CA GLN A 5 -5.23 -25.77 10.43
C GLN A 5 -4.41 -24.48 10.24
N VAL A 6 -3.90 -24.20 9.03
CA VAL A 6 -3.22 -22.93 8.74
C VAL A 6 -4.22 -21.78 8.78
N ALA A 7 -5.40 -21.96 8.17
CA ALA A 7 -6.47 -20.97 8.22
C ALA A 7 -6.93 -20.70 9.67
N ALA A 8 -7.12 -21.75 10.47
CA ALA A 8 -7.47 -21.62 11.88
C ALA A 8 -6.41 -20.84 12.67
N ALA A 9 -5.12 -21.15 12.47
CA ALA A 9 -4.02 -20.42 13.12
C ALA A 9 -4.00 -18.93 12.71
N ALA A 10 -4.27 -18.62 11.44
CA ALA A 10 -4.37 -17.26 10.96
C ALA A 10 -5.57 -16.52 11.60
N ILE A 11 -6.74 -17.15 11.65
CA ILE A 11 -7.96 -16.59 12.27
C ILE A 11 -7.73 -16.32 13.76
N VAL A 12 -7.18 -17.29 14.51
CA VAL A 12 -6.87 -17.12 15.94
C VAL A 12 -5.87 -15.98 16.15
N SER A 13 -4.84 -15.89 15.32
CA SER A 13 -3.87 -14.78 15.37
C SER A 13 -4.54 -13.42 15.11
N ARG A 14 -5.44 -13.32 14.12
CA ARG A 14 -6.19 -12.09 13.82
C ARG A 14 -7.14 -11.70 14.94
N GLY A 15 -7.82 -12.68 15.54
CA GLY A 15 -8.67 -12.47 16.71
C GLY A 15 -7.87 -11.93 17.88
N TRP A 16 -6.70 -12.53 18.17
CA TRP A 16 -5.80 -12.07 19.23
C TRP A 16 -5.30 -10.64 19.00
N VAL A 17 -4.79 -10.33 17.80
CA VAL A 17 -4.30 -8.97 17.47
C VAL A 17 -5.43 -7.95 17.56
N SER A 18 -6.63 -8.29 17.08
CA SER A 18 -7.79 -7.39 17.15
C SER A 18 -8.22 -7.13 18.59
N LEU A 19 -8.24 -8.18 19.42
CA LEU A 19 -8.54 -8.06 20.85
C LEU A 19 -7.51 -7.17 21.56
N MET A 20 -6.21 -7.37 21.30
CA MET A 20 -5.15 -6.54 21.87
C MET A 20 -5.25 -5.08 21.41
N ALA A 21 -5.62 -4.83 20.15
CA ALA A 21 -5.82 -3.47 19.64
C ALA A 21 -7.00 -2.78 20.32
N MET A 22 -8.13 -3.48 20.48
CA MET A 22 -9.32 -2.96 21.18
C MET A 22 -9.04 -2.72 22.67
N PHE A 23 -8.35 -3.64 23.33
CA PHE A 23 -7.92 -3.50 24.71
C PHE A 23 -7.00 -2.28 24.86
N SER A 24 -5.97 -2.16 24.02
CA SER A 24 -5.08 -1.00 24.01
C SER A 24 -5.85 0.31 23.82
N HIS A 25 -6.80 0.35 22.89
CA HIS A 25 -7.62 1.54 22.65
C HIS A 25 -8.51 1.92 23.85
N ALA A 26 -8.97 0.95 24.63
CA ALA A 26 -9.80 1.21 25.82
C ALA A 26 -8.99 1.81 26.98
N PHE A 27 -7.71 1.45 27.14
CA PHE A 27 -6.89 1.86 28.29
C PHE A 27 -5.86 2.95 27.95
N ILE A 28 -5.44 3.06 26.69
CA ILE A 28 -4.36 3.94 26.26
C ILE A 28 -4.94 5.03 25.36
N THR A 29 -4.80 6.29 25.77
CA THR A 29 -5.12 7.43 24.92
C THR A 29 -4.18 7.42 23.71
N PRO A 30 -4.69 7.38 22.47
CA PRO A 30 -3.82 7.29 21.31
C PRO A 30 -3.04 8.58 21.15
N TYR A 31 -1.77 8.44 20.77
CA TYR A 31 -0.90 9.56 20.42
C TYR A 31 -1.46 10.36 19.23
N ASP A 32 -2.10 9.66 18.28
CA ASP A 32 -2.76 10.24 17.13
C ASP A 32 -4.30 10.15 17.29
N THR A 33 -4.95 11.30 17.39
CA THR A 33 -6.41 11.41 17.57
C THR A 33 -7.18 11.50 16.26
N SER A 34 -6.51 11.48 15.11
CA SER A 34 -7.14 11.58 13.78
C SER A 34 -8.21 10.49 13.57
N ALA A 35 -7.94 9.26 13.99
CA ALA A 35 -8.89 8.14 13.92
C ALA A 35 -10.17 8.37 14.76
N ILE A 36 -10.02 8.94 15.97
CA ILE A 36 -11.16 9.25 16.85
C ILE A 36 -12.00 10.40 16.27
N ALA A 37 -11.36 11.35 15.59
CA ALA A 37 -12.07 12.43 14.89
C ALA A 37 -12.95 11.90 13.75
N HIS A 38 -12.57 10.76 13.14
CA HIS A 38 -13.39 10.10 12.11
C HIS A 38 -14.55 9.28 12.67
N SER A 39 -14.37 8.59 13.80
CA SER A 39 -15.45 7.86 14.47
C SER A 39 -15.15 7.65 15.95
N LYS A 40 -16.20 7.71 16.78
CA LYS A 40 -16.14 7.30 18.20
C LYS A 40 -16.38 5.79 18.40
N SER A 41 -16.54 5.05 17.32
CA SER A 41 -16.76 3.60 17.36
C SER A 41 -15.51 2.87 17.81
N ILE A 42 -15.67 1.67 18.40
CA ILE A 42 -14.56 0.78 18.77
C ILE A 42 -13.64 0.45 17.58
N PHE A 43 -14.16 0.53 16.35
CA PHE A 43 -13.37 0.32 15.14
C PHE A 43 -12.36 1.45 14.85
N SER A 44 -12.40 2.59 15.54
CA SER A 44 -11.37 3.63 15.41
C SER A 44 -9.98 3.14 15.82
N ALA A 45 -9.91 2.10 16.65
CA ALA A 45 -8.66 1.42 16.99
C ALA A 45 -7.90 0.90 15.75
N PHE A 46 -8.61 0.60 14.67
CA PHE A 46 -8.05 0.04 13.43
C PHE A 46 -7.79 1.08 12.35
N ALA A 47 -8.05 2.36 12.61
CA ALA A 47 -7.94 3.44 11.62
C ALA A 47 -6.72 4.34 11.83
N ALA A 48 -5.78 3.97 12.70
CA ALA A 48 -4.68 4.85 13.08
C ALA A 48 -3.71 5.10 11.91
N TRP A 49 -3.07 6.28 11.89
CA TRP A 49 -2.02 6.65 10.92
C TRP A 49 -2.51 6.55 9.46
N ASP A 50 -1.93 5.68 8.63
CA ASP A 50 -2.34 5.60 7.22
C ASP A 50 -3.76 5.07 7.02
N GLY A 51 -4.30 4.35 8.01
CA GLY A 51 -5.67 3.88 7.98
C GLY A 51 -6.67 5.03 7.77
N VAL A 52 -6.39 6.21 8.33
CA VAL A 52 -7.21 7.41 8.13
C VAL A 52 -7.26 7.82 6.67
N TYR A 53 -6.15 7.76 5.94
CA TYR A 53 -6.12 8.11 4.53
C TYR A 53 -6.91 7.09 3.69
N PHE A 54 -6.74 5.79 3.92
CA PHE A 54 -7.49 4.77 3.19
C PHE A 54 -9.01 4.91 3.40
N VAL A 55 -9.44 5.15 4.64
CA VAL A 55 -10.86 5.34 4.99
C VAL A 55 -11.40 6.66 4.45
N GLY A 56 -10.62 7.74 4.52
CA GLY A 56 -10.98 9.04 3.94
C GLY A 56 -11.14 8.99 2.42
N ILE A 57 -10.26 8.27 1.73
CA ILE A 57 -10.37 8.03 0.28
C ILE A 57 -11.58 7.15 -0.04
N ALA A 58 -11.90 6.16 0.81
CA ALA A 58 -13.10 5.33 0.64
C ALA A 58 -14.40 6.14 0.81
N ASP A 59 -14.43 7.13 1.72
CA ASP A 59 -15.61 7.99 1.92
C ASP A 59 -15.75 9.03 0.78
N GLN A 60 -14.73 9.87 0.59
CA GLN A 60 -14.84 11.08 -0.25
C GLN A 60 -14.08 11.00 -1.57
N GLY A 61 -13.28 9.96 -1.79
CA GLY A 61 -12.39 9.86 -2.94
C GLY A 61 -11.11 10.67 -2.75
N TYR A 62 -10.36 10.85 -3.84
CA TYR A 62 -9.11 11.61 -3.82
C TYR A 62 -9.40 13.12 -3.79
N ARG A 63 -9.43 13.69 -2.58
CA ARG A 63 -9.65 15.13 -2.37
C ARG A 63 -8.38 15.96 -2.49
N TYR A 64 -7.24 15.39 -2.09
CA TYR A 64 -5.97 16.10 -1.99
C TYR A 64 -4.87 15.37 -2.76
N GLU A 65 -3.97 16.13 -3.39
CA GLU A 65 -2.87 15.59 -4.19
C GLU A 65 -1.99 14.60 -3.38
N ASN A 66 -1.72 14.90 -2.11
CA ASN A 66 -0.91 14.04 -1.24
C ASN A 66 -1.55 12.66 -0.96
N THR A 67 -2.87 12.53 -1.07
CA THR A 67 -3.57 11.24 -0.86
C THR A 67 -3.32 10.25 -1.99
N HIS A 68 -2.81 10.69 -3.15
CA HIS A 68 -2.37 9.80 -4.22
C HIS A 68 -1.11 8.98 -3.90
N ALA A 69 -0.52 9.15 -2.71
CA ALA A 69 0.44 8.19 -2.16
C ALA A 69 -0.20 6.83 -1.84
N PHE A 70 -1.51 6.82 -1.53
CA PHE A 70 -2.29 5.62 -1.24
C PHE A 70 -3.03 5.17 -2.48
N PHE A 71 -2.83 3.92 -2.87
CA PHE A 71 -3.31 3.37 -4.12
C PHE A 71 -4.79 2.93 -4.02
N PRO A 72 -5.51 2.87 -5.16
CA PRO A 72 -6.96 2.88 -5.16
C PRO A 72 -7.63 1.55 -4.79
N LEU A 73 -6.99 0.39 -4.99
CA LEU A 73 -7.71 -0.89 -4.88
C LEU A 73 -8.29 -1.13 -3.48
N PHE A 74 -7.51 -0.85 -2.42
CA PHE A 74 -7.98 -1.07 -1.05
C PHE A 74 -9.15 -0.13 -0.67
N PRO A 75 -9.05 1.21 -0.82
CA PRO A 75 -10.18 2.12 -0.60
C PRO A 75 -11.42 1.79 -1.42
N LEU A 76 -11.26 1.36 -2.68
CA LEU A 76 -12.39 0.98 -3.54
C LEU A 76 -13.13 -0.24 -2.99
N LEU A 77 -12.40 -1.27 -2.56
CA LEU A 77 -13.02 -2.44 -1.91
C LEU A 77 -13.74 -2.04 -0.62
N VAL A 78 -13.14 -1.17 0.20
CA VAL A 78 -13.79 -0.66 1.41
C VAL A 78 -15.09 0.09 1.07
N ARG A 79 -15.06 0.97 0.07
CA ARG A 79 -16.24 1.71 -0.40
C ARG A 79 -17.36 0.78 -0.89
N TRP A 80 -17.02 -0.29 -1.61
CA TRP A 80 -18.03 -1.22 -2.14
C TRP A 80 -18.57 -2.19 -1.11
N THR A 81 -17.80 -2.51 -0.06
CA THR A 81 -18.21 -3.46 0.98
C THR A 81 -18.85 -2.79 2.19
N SER A 82 -18.55 -1.53 2.48
CA SER A 82 -19.14 -0.80 3.62
C SER A 82 -20.67 -0.72 3.60
N PRO A 83 -21.38 -0.63 2.45
CA PRO A 83 -22.84 -0.61 2.44
C PRO A 83 -23.50 -1.84 3.06
N LEU A 84 -22.81 -3.00 3.04
CA LEU A 84 -23.31 -4.24 3.66
C LEU A 84 -23.40 -4.13 5.18
N MET A 85 -22.63 -3.23 5.79
CA MET A 85 -22.55 -3.04 7.25
C MET A 85 -23.47 -1.92 7.75
N LEU A 86 -24.00 -1.07 6.85
CA LEU A 86 -24.88 0.05 7.21
C LEU A 86 -26.14 -0.34 8.00
N PRO A 87 -26.76 -1.52 7.84
CA PRO A 87 -27.90 -1.90 8.67
C PRO A 87 -27.56 -2.08 10.15
N PHE A 88 -26.28 -2.28 10.48
CA PHE A 88 -25.82 -2.61 11.83
C PHE A 88 -24.96 -1.51 12.47
N LEU A 89 -24.38 -0.62 11.66
CA LEU A 89 -23.34 0.32 12.06
C LEU A 89 -23.53 1.68 11.40
N ASP A 90 -23.14 2.75 12.09
CA ASP A 90 -23.08 4.10 11.50
C ASP A 90 -22.21 4.12 10.24
N LYS A 91 -22.42 5.10 9.35
CA LYS A 91 -21.66 5.23 8.10
C LYS A 91 -20.13 5.14 8.31
N ASN A 92 -19.59 5.91 9.25
CA ASN A 92 -18.15 5.93 9.50
C ASN A 92 -17.67 4.62 10.13
N ALA A 93 -18.46 4.04 11.04
CA ALA A 93 -18.15 2.74 11.65
C ALA A 93 -18.20 1.60 10.61
N SER A 94 -19.11 1.67 9.65
CA SER A 94 -19.24 0.72 8.54
C SER A 94 -18.02 0.70 7.64
N LEU A 95 -17.44 1.87 7.33
CA LEU A 95 -16.19 1.97 6.57
C LEU A 95 -15.01 1.34 7.31
N LEU A 96 -14.89 1.61 8.62
CA LEU A 96 -13.84 1.04 9.46
C LEU A 96 -13.98 -0.48 9.62
N ALA A 97 -15.21 -0.97 9.85
CA ALA A 97 -15.50 -2.39 9.93
C ALA A 97 -15.21 -3.11 8.61
N ALA A 98 -15.56 -2.51 7.47
CA ALA A 98 -15.23 -3.04 6.15
C ALA A 98 -13.72 -3.11 5.91
N GLY A 99 -12.97 -2.05 6.23
CA GLY A 99 -11.51 -2.02 6.14
C GLY A 99 -10.86 -3.10 6.99
N TRP A 100 -11.25 -3.20 8.27
CA TRP A 100 -10.80 -4.25 9.17
C TRP A 100 -11.12 -5.65 8.63
N LEU A 101 -12.35 -5.89 8.18
CA LEU A 101 -12.77 -7.19 7.65
C LEU A 101 -11.96 -7.57 6.41
N ILE A 102 -11.78 -6.66 5.46
CA ILE A 102 -10.99 -6.89 4.24
C ILE A 102 -9.55 -7.24 4.61
N SER A 103 -8.91 -6.48 5.50
CA SER A 103 -7.52 -6.72 5.89
C SER A 103 -7.35 -8.08 6.58
N ASN A 104 -8.26 -8.46 7.49
CA ASN A 104 -8.19 -9.75 8.18
C ASN A 104 -8.53 -10.94 7.28
N ALA A 105 -9.56 -10.83 6.44
CA ALA A 105 -9.91 -11.87 5.47
C ALA A 105 -8.76 -12.08 4.48
N SER A 106 -8.18 -10.99 3.95
CA SER A 106 -7.02 -11.04 3.07
C SER A 106 -5.82 -11.67 3.76
N PHE A 107 -5.60 -11.41 5.06
CA PHE A 107 -4.50 -12.03 5.79
C PHE A 107 -4.64 -13.55 5.87
N VAL A 108 -5.85 -14.07 6.12
CA VAL A 108 -6.11 -15.52 6.15
C VAL A 108 -5.85 -16.13 4.79
N VAL A 109 -6.34 -15.48 3.71
CA VAL A 109 -6.07 -15.89 2.33
C VAL A 109 -4.56 -15.90 2.06
N ALA A 110 -3.84 -14.84 2.46
CA ALA A 110 -2.39 -14.75 2.31
C ALA A 110 -1.67 -15.90 3.03
N ALA A 111 -2.03 -16.21 4.27
CA ALA A 111 -1.43 -17.31 5.03
C ALA A 111 -1.65 -18.67 4.36
N VAL A 112 -2.86 -18.92 3.83
CA VAL A 112 -3.19 -20.15 3.10
C VAL A 112 -2.39 -20.25 1.81
N PHE A 113 -2.37 -19.19 0.99
CA PHE A 113 -1.62 -19.21 -0.27
C PHE A 113 -0.10 -19.23 -0.06
N LEU A 114 0.42 -18.66 1.03
CA LEU A 114 1.82 -18.80 1.40
C LEU A 114 2.17 -20.27 1.73
N TYR A 115 1.29 -20.97 2.45
CA TYR A 115 1.44 -22.40 2.69
C TYR A 115 1.39 -23.21 1.39
N LEU A 116 0.38 -22.98 0.53
CA LEU A 116 0.22 -23.67 -0.74
C LEU A 116 1.39 -23.42 -1.70
N LEU A 117 1.87 -22.18 -1.78
CA LEU A 117 3.06 -21.81 -2.54
C LEU A 117 4.30 -22.51 -1.99
N GLY A 118 4.46 -22.54 -0.66
CA GLY A 118 5.56 -23.25 -0.01
C GLY A 118 5.57 -24.76 -0.31
N LEU A 119 4.40 -25.39 -0.41
CA LEU A 119 4.29 -26.79 -0.82
C LEU A 119 4.77 -27.01 -2.25
N GLU A 120 4.38 -26.14 -3.18
CA GLU A 120 4.76 -26.26 -4.60
C GLU A 120 6.27 -26.01 -4.80
N VAL A 121 6.82 -24.98 -4.16
CA VAL A 121 8.22 -24.55 -4.34
C VAL A 121 9.20 -25.41 -3.53
N LEU A 122 8.97 -25.55 -2.22
CA LEU A 122 9.92 -26.20 -1.32
C LEU A 122 9.76 -27.72 -1.27
N LYS A 123 8.65 -28.25 -1.78
CA LYS A 123 8.30 -29.68 -1.80
C LYS A 123 8.39 -30.36 -0.42
N THR A 124 8.39 -29.56 0.65
CA THR A 124 8.60 -30.00 2.03
C THR A 124 7.52 -29.39 2.91
N GLU A 125 6.58 -30.22 3.36
CA GLU A 125 5.41 -29.77 4.12
C GLU A 125 5.79 -29.09 5.45
N SER A 126 6.80 -29.63 6.15
CA SER A 126 7.22 -29.12 7.45
C SER A 126 7.74 -27.68 7.38
N VAL A 127 8.50 -27.34 6.35
CA VAL A 127 9.06 -26.00 6.14
C VAL A 127 7.96 -25.03 5.69
N ALA A 128 7.12 -25.43 4.72
CA ALA A 128 5.99 -24.63 4.27
C ALA A 128 5.03 -24.27 5.43
N LYS A 129 4.75 -25.25 6.30
CA LYS A 129 3.95 -25.06 7.51
C LYS A 129 4.59 -24.07 8.47
N ARG A 130 5.88 -24.23 8.78
CA ARG A 130 6.60 -23.33 9.69
C ARG A 130 6.61 -21.90 9.15
N ALA A 131 6.84 -21.73 7.86
CA ALA A 131 6.80 -20.41 7.22
C ALA A 131 5.43 -19.73 7.37
N ALA A 132 4.33 -20.45 7.11
CA ALA A 132 2.97 -19.91 7.26
C ALA A 132 2.63 -19.58 8.73
N LEU A 133 3.06 -20.41 9.69
CA LEU A 133 2.85 -20.12 11.12
C LEU A 133 3.67 -18.93 11.61
N LEU A 134 4.91 -18.79 11.15
CA LEU A 134 5.75 -17.62 11.46
C LEU A 134 5.16 -16.34 10.87
N PHE A 135 4.58 -16.42 9.67
CA PHE A 135 3.84 -15.31 9.07
C PHE A 135 2.65 -14.88 9.95
N CYS A 136 1.91 -15.85 10.52
CA CYS A 136 0.81 -15.57 11.46
C CYS A 136 1.26 -14.89 12.77
N ILE A 137 2.49 -15.11 13.24
CA ILE A 137 2.99 -14.57 14.53
C ILE A 137 3.87 -13.31 14.32
N CYS A 138 3.85 -12.72 13.12
CA CYS A 138 4.69 -11.58 12.80
C CYS A 138 4.49 -10.39 13.78
N PRO A 139 5.58 -9.77 14.30
CA PRO A 139 5.50 -8.64 15.23
C PRO A 139 4.78 -7.42 14.63
N SER A 140 4.77 -7.28 13.31
CA SER A 140 4.01 -6.22 12.60
C SER A 140 2.53 -6.57 12.40
N GLY A 141 1.98 -7.49 13.22
CA GLY A 141 0.64 -8.06 13.04
C GLY A 141 -0.50 -7.03 13.04
N ILE A 142 -0.32 -5.89 13.72
CA ILE A 142 -1.33 -4.82 13.74
C ILE A 142 -1.50 -4.17 12.36
N PHE A 143 -0.42 -3.92 11.62
CA PHE A 143 -0.49 -3.36 10.25
C PHE A 143 -1.18 -4.32 9.27
N MET A 144 -1.14 -5.62 9.57
CA MET A 144 -1.83 -6.66 8.80
C MET A 144 -3.31 -6.83 9.19
N SER A 145 -3.77 -6.17 10.26
CA SER A 145 -5.14 -6.33 10.80
C SER A 145 -5.93 -5.02 10.82
N ALA A 146 -5.24 -3.87 10.91
CA ALA A 146 -5.82 -2.55 10.78
C ALA A 146 -6.15 -2.21 9.31
N CYS A 147 -6.81 -1.07 9.06
CA CYS A 147 -7.32 -0.63 7.76
C CYS A 147 -6.19 -0.23 6.78
N TYR A 148 -5.36 -1.19 6.41
CA TYR A 148 -4.16 -1.07 5.59
C TYR A 148 -4.21 -2.04 4.41
N SER A 149 -3.50 -1.71 3.33
CA SER A 149 -3.47 -2.50 2.10
C SER A 149 -2.51 -3.70 2.14
N GLU A 150 -1.69 -3.83 3.17
CA GLU A 150 -0.59 -4.79 3.32
C GLU A 150 -1.07 -6.24 3.21
N SER A 151 -2.13 -6.61 3.93
CA SER A 151 -2.69 -7.96 3.89
C SER A 151 -3.29 -8.30 2.53
N LEU A 152 -3.98 -7.34 1.90
CA LEU A 152 -4.53 -7.50 0.56
C LEU A 152 -3.41 -7.67 -0.47
N MET A 153 -2.37 -6.86 -0.38
CA MET A 153 -1.17 -6.97 -1.20
C MET A 153 -0.54 -8.35 -1.07
N CYS A 154 -0.32 -8.84 0.16
CA CYS A 154 0.22 -10.17 0.42
C CYS A 154 -0.67 -11.27 -0.17
N ALA A 155 -1.99 -11.18 0.01
CA ALA A 155 -2.93 -12.17 -0.52
C ALA A 155 -2.84 -12.27 -2.04
N LEU A 156 -2.88 -11.15 -2.74
CA LEU A 156 -2.79 -11.08 -4.20
C LEU A 156 -1.42 -11.57 -4.71
N THR A 157 -0.35 -11.20 -4.00
CA THR A 157 1.03 -11.59 -4.35
C THR A 157 1.22 -13.10 -4.21
N PHE A 158 0.91 -13.67 -3.05
CA PHE A 158 1.11 -15.10 -2.81
C PHE A 158 0.19 -15.95 -3.68
N SER A 159 -1.05 -15.51 -3.91
CA SER A 159 -1.97 -16.18 -4.84
C SER A 159 -1.45 -16.12 -6.28
N GLY A 160 -0.96 -14.96 -6.72
CA GLY A 160 -0.36 -14.80 -8.04
C GLY A 160 0.85 -15.70 -8.24
N MET A 161 1.80 -15.68 -7.28
CA MET A 161 2.98 -16.55 -7.30
C MET A 161 2.60 -18.03 -7.29
N TYR A 162 1.59 -18.44 -6.52
CA TYR A 162 1.10 -19.81 -6.52
C TYR A 162 0.57 -20.24 -7.90
N LEU A 163 -0.22 -19.38 -8.56
CA LEU A 163 -0.71 -19.66 -9.92
C LEU A 163 0.42 -19.66 -10.95
N LEU A 164 1.43 -18.80 -10.77
CA LEU A 164 2.62 -18.76 -11.62
C LEU A 164 3.39 -20.08 -11.55
N GLU A 165 3.66 -20.60 -10.34
CA GLU A 165 4.29 -21.92 -10.17
C GLU A 165 3.41 -23.04 -10.73
N ARG A 166 2.10 -22.97 -10.48
CA ARG A 166 1.17 -23.97 -11.03
C ARG A 166 1.13 -23.94 -12.56
N SER A 167 1.31 -22.79 -13.20
CA SER A 167 1.39 -22.68 -14.66
C SER A 167 2.58 -23.46 -15.25
N ARG A 168 3.67 -23.61 -14.48
CA ARG A 168 4.86 -24.38 -14.84
C ARG A 168 4.62 -25.88 -14.78
N THR A 169 3.95 -26.35 -13.72
CA THR A 169 3.69 -27.78 -13.49
C THR A 169 2.44 -28.28 -14.25
N ALA A 170 1.52 -27.39 -14.61
CA ALA A 170 0.27 -27.73 -15.27
C ALA A 170 0.47 -28.30 -16.69
N ARG A 171 -0.46 -29.18 -17.12
CA ARG A 171 -0.52 -29.69 -18.50
C ARG A 171 -0.60 -28.53 -19.48
N ARG A 172 0.03 -28.70 -20.65
CA ARG A 172 0.22 -27.64 -21.67
C ARG A 172 -1.06 -26.90 -22.10
N ALA A 173 -2.25 -27.50 -21.93
CA ALA A 173 -3.53 -26.86 -22.21
C ALA A 173 -4.00 -25.85 -21.15
N SER A 174 -3.72 -26.07 -19.85
CA SER A 174 -4.18 -25.19 -18.77
C SER A 174 -3.13 -24.18 -18.29
N GLY A 175 -1.86 -24.37 -18.66
CA GLY A 175 -0.76 -23.45 -18.34
C GLY A 175 -1.04 -21.98 -18.66
N PRO A 176 -1.46 -21.63 -19.88
CA PRO A 176 -1.71 -20.22 -20.26
C PRO A 176 -2.79 -19.54 -19.41
N MET A 177 -3.82 -20.28 -19.00
CA MET A 177 -4.90 -19.74 -18.17
C MET A 177 -4.40 -19.36 -16.77
N PHE A 178 -3.61 -20.22 -16.12
CA PHE A 178 -3.00 -19.90 -14.83
C PHE A 178 -2.07 -18.69 -14.91
N LEU A 179 -1.33 -18.57 -16.01
CA LEU A 179 -0.43 -17.44 -16.27
C LEU A 179 -1.20 -16.12 -16.42
N ILE A 180 -2.33 -16.11 -17.15
CA ILE A 180 -3.21 -14.94 -17.28
C ILE A 180 -3.78 -14.54 -15.92
N PHE A 181 -4.29 -15.50 -15.13
CA PHE A 181 -4.79 -15.21 -13.79
C PHE A 181 -3.69 -14.69 -12.86
N SER A 182 -2.47 -15.23 -12.95
CA SER A 182 -1.31 -14.70 -12.22
C SER A 182 -1.03 -13.25 -12.61
N ALA A 183 -1.04 -12.92 -13.91
CA ALA A 183 -0.83 -11.55 -14.38
C ALA A 183 -1.92 -10.60 -13.88
N LEU A 184 -3.17 -11.03 -13.87
CA LEU A 184 -4.29 -10.27 -13.32
C LEU A 184 -4.11 -10.00 -11.81
N LEU A 185 -3.73 -11.02 -11.04
CA LEU A 185 -3.48 -10.86 -9.59
C LEU A 185 -2.29 -9.94 -9.31
N PHE A 186 -1.23 -9.99 -10.12
CA PHE A 186 -0.13 -9.03 -10.04
C PHE A 186 -0.56 -7.62 -10.44
N GLY A 187 -1.45 -7.48 -11.41
CA GLY A 187 -2.11 -6.21 -11.76
C GLY A 187 -2.93 -5.62 -10.62
N LEU A 188 -3.74 -6.45 -9.95
CA LEU A 188 -4.49 -6.01 -8.78
C LEU A 188 -3.54 -5.67 -7.62
N SER A 189 -2.48 -6.45 -7.43
CA SER A 189 -1.43 -6.20 -6.44
C SER A 189 -0.74 -4.84 -6.69
N SER A 190 -0.39 -4.50 -7.93
CA SER A 190 0.15 -3.18 -8.29
C SER A 190 -0.84 -2.03 -8.07
N ALA A 191 -2.15 -2.31 -8.10
CA ALA A 191 -3.20 -1.37 -7.72
C ALA A 191 -3.40 -1.20 -6.21
N THR A 192 -2.74 -1.99 -5.35
CA THR A 192 -2.74 -1.80 -3.89
C THR A 192 -1.59 -0.95 -3.39
N ARG A 193 -0.42 -1.03 -4.07
CA ARG A 193 0.82 -0.31 -3.72
C ARG A 193 1.74 -0.24 -4.94
N SER A 194 2.57 0.81 -4.98
CA SER A 194 3.53 1.04 -6.07
C SER A 194 4.51 -0.12 -6.30
N ASN A 195 4.87 -0.86 -5.24
CA ASN A 195 5.85 -1.93 -5.31
C ASN A 195 5.33 -3.15 -6.08
N GLY A 196 4.02 -3.28 -6.30
CA GLY A 196 3.47 -4.40 -7.05
C GLY A 196 3.87 -4.42 -8.53
N ILE A 197 4.36 -3.31 -9.08
CA ILE A 197 4.95 -3.28 -10.42
C ILE A 197 6.09 -4.30 -10.57
N LEU A 198 6.84 -4.55 -9.49
CA LEU A 198 7.98 -5.48 -9.47
C LEU A 198 7.54 -6.93 -9.67
N HIS A 199 6.26 -7.27 -9.45
CA HIS A 199 5.77 -8.63 -9.67
C HIS A 199 5.74 -9.02 -11.14
N SER A 200 5.68 -8.03 -12.05
CA SER A 200 5.82 -8.28 -13.50
C SER A 200 7.19 -8.90 -13.85
N LEU A 201 8.22 -8.66 -13.02
CA LEU A 201 9.55 -9.24 -13.22
C LEU A 201 9.56 -10.76 -13.03
N TYR A 202 8.69 -11.32 -12.17
CA TYR A 202 8.58 -12.77 -12.05
C TYR A 202 8.06 -13.37 -13.36
N ILE A 203 7.00 -12.79 -13.93
CA ILE A 203 6.48 -13.23 -15.23
C ILE A 203 7.58 -13.18 -16.28
N ALA A 204 8.30 -12.05 -16.37
CA ALA A 204 9.41 -11.91 -17.30
C ALA A 204 10.49 -12.98 -17.10
N TYR A 205 10.90 -13.23 -15.85
CA TYR A 205 11.89 -14.24 -15.50
C TYR A 205 11.48 -15.65 -15.96
N TYR A 206 10.26 -16.09 -15.65
CA TYR A 206 9.78 -17.41 -16.08
C TYR A 206 9.67 -17.52 -17.60
N GLN A 207 9.24 -16.46 -18.28
CA GLN A 207 9.09 -16.45 -19.73
C GLN A 207 10.44 -16.42 -20.45
N VAL A 208 11.49 -15.84 -19.85
CA VAL A 208 12.88 -15.95 -20.34
C VAL A 208 13.35 -17.41 -20.29
N LEU A 209 13.12 -18.10 -19.17
CA LEU A 209 13.53 -19.51 -19.00
C LEU A 209 12.81 -20.46 -19.99
N ALA A 210 11.58 -20.13 -20.36
CA ALA A 210 10.77 -20.90 -21.31
C ALA A 210 10.88 -20.43 -22.77
N SER A 211 11.76 -19.46 -23.06
CA SER A 211 11.84 -18.83 -24.38
C SER A 211 12.26 -19.82 -25.48
N PRO A 212 11.54 -19.90 -26.62
CA PRO A 212 11.99 -20.63 -27.79
C PRO A 212 13.32 -20.08 -28.34
N HIS A 213 14.03 -20.88 -29.15
CA HIS A 213 15.29 -20.44 -29.76
C HIS A 213 15.00 -19.34 -30.82
N PRO A 214 15.68 -18.18 -30.76
CA PRO A 214 15.34 -17.02 -31.61
C PRO A 214 15.50 -17.28 -33.10
N VAL A 215 16.54 -18.03 -33.50
CA VAL A 215 16.81 -18.32 -34.93
C VAL A 215 16.03 -19.54 -35.45
N ARG A 216 16.04 -20.67 -34.72
CA ARG A 216 15.45 -21.93 -35.19
C ARG A 216 13.93 -21.97 -35.13
N ALA A 217 13.32 -21.19 -34.23
CA ALA A 217 11.89 -21.18 -33.98
C ALA A 217 11.34 -19.75 -33.96
N PHE A 218 11.79 -18.91 -34.91
CA PHE A 218 11.46 -17.49 -34.98
C PHE A 218 9.96 -17.15 -34.82
N PRO A 219 8.99 -17.79 -35.54
CA PRO A 219 7.58 -17.44 -35.36
C PRO A 219 7.06 -17.78 -33.96
N GLN A 220 7.53 -18.87 -33.34
CA GLN A 220 7.16 -19.26 -31.98
C GLN A 220 7.79 -18.32 -30.95
N PHE A 221 9.02 -17.88 -31.20
CA PHE A 221 9.70 -16.87 -30.38
C PHE A 221 8.92 -15.55 -30.37
N VAL A 222 8.53 -15.04 -31.55
CA VAL A 222 7.74 -13.81 -31.66
C VAL A 222 6.40 -13.97 -30.93
N ALA A 223 5.66 -15.07 -31.18
CA ALA A 223 4.38 -15.32 -30.51
C ALA A 223 4.51 -15.43 -28.98
N HIS A 224 5.58 -16.06 -28.48
CA HIS A 224 5.85 -16.18 -27.05
C HIS A 224 6.12 -14.82 -26.40
N TRP A 225 6.91 -13.97 -27.06
CA TRP A 225 7.25 -12.64 -26.53
C TRP A 225 6.11 -11.63 -26.68
N THR A 226 5.27 -11.73 -27.72
CA THR A 226 4.05 -10.90 -27.81
C THR A 226 3.05 -11.28 -26.73
N PHE A 227 2.87 -12.58 -26.45
CA PHE A 227 2.05 -13.04 -25.33
C PHE A 227 2.64 -12.63 -23.97
N THR A 228 3.96 -12.69 -23.81
CA THR A 228 4.64 -12.20 -22.60
C THR A 228 4.44 -10.70 -22.40
N ALA A 229 4.52 -9.91 -23.47
CA ALA A 229 4.28 -8.48 -23.42
C ALA A 229 2.83 -8.15 -23.04
N SER A 230 1.83 -8.91 -23.53
CA SER A 230 0.43 -8.69 -23.16
C SER A 230 0.18 -9.00 -21.67
N LEU A 231 0.81 -10.04 -21.12
CA LEU A 231 0.75 -10.33 -19.68
C LEU A 231 1.44 -9.25 -18.84
N GLY A 232 2.59 -8.76 -19.30
CA GLY A 232 3.26 -7.61 -18.70
C GLY A 232 2.35 -6.39 -18.67
N ALA A 233 1.67 -6.09 -19.78
CA ALA A 233 0.70 -5.01 -19.88
C ALA A 233 -0.49 -5.19 -18.90
N ILE A 234 -0.99 -6.42 -18.71
CA ILE A 234 -2.02 -6.71 -17.70
C ILE A 234 -1.49 -6.46 -16.28
N ALA A 235 -0.27 -6.92 -15.98
CA ALA A 235 0.33 -6.79 -14.64
C ALA A 235 0.65 -5.35 -14.24
N ILE A 236 0.95 -4.47 -15.20
CA ILE A 236 1.21 -3.04 -14.93
C ILE A 236 -0.01 -2.14 -15.22
N GLY A 237 -1.00 -2.65 -15.94
CA GLY A 237 -2.06 -1.86 -16.55
C GLY A 237 -2.89 -1.07 -15.55
N PHE A 238 -3.27 -1.66 -14.41
CA PHE A 238 -4.03 -0.97 -13.37
C PHE A 238 -3.26 0.20 -12.76
N GLN A 239 -1.96 0.03 -12.52
CA GLN A 239 -1.12 1.10 -11.98
C GLN A 239 -0.88 2.20 -13.01
N VAL A 240 -0.70 1.86 -14.28
CA VAL A 240 -0.61 2.83 -15.37
C VAL A 240 -1.91 3.62 -15.49
N ALA A 241 -3.07 2.94 -15.47
CA ALA A 241 -4.38 3.58 -15.50
C ALA A 241 -4.57 4.56 -14.32
N TYR A 242 -4.11 4.19 -13.13
CA TYR A 242 -4.14 5.06 -11.96
C TYR A 242 -3.26 6.31 -12.12
N PHE A 243 -2.07 6.18 -12.69
CA PHE A 243 -1.22 7.34 -12.98
C PHE A 243 -1.82 8.23 -14.06
N LEU A 244 -2.43 7.65 -15.10
CA LEU A 244 -3.17 8.41 -16.12
C LEU A 244 -4.36 9.15 -15.51
N HIS A 245 -5.08 8.55 -14.56
CA HIS A 245 -6.14 9.22 -13.80
C HIS A 245 -5.60 10.46 -13.05
N GLY A 246 -4.45 10.33 -12.39
CA GLY A 246 -3.80 11.47 -11.72
C GLY A 246 -3.38 12.59 -12.68
N ILE A 247 -2.78 12.24 -13.83
CA ILE A 247 -2.41 13.22 -14.87
C ILE A 247 -3.66 13.93 -15.40
N ALA A 248 -4.72 13.18 -15.69
CA ALA A 248 -5.98 13.72 -16.17
C ALA A 248 -6.65 14.67 -15.17
N ALA A 249 -6.47 14.44 -13.87
CA ALA A 249 -7.05 15.24 -12.79
C ALA A 249 -6.28 16.55 -12.50
N TYR A 250 -4.95 16.57 -12.65
CA TYR A 250 -4.11 17.69 -12.19
C TYR A 250 -3.36 18.45 -13.29
N CYS A 251 -3.24 17.90 -14.50
CA CYS A 251 -2.55 18.57 -15.61
C CYS A 251 -3.54 19.10 -16.65
N ALA A 252 -3.68 20.42 -16.73
CA ALA A 252 -4.51 21.11 -17.71
C ALA A 252 -3.86 21.09 -19.10
N SER A 253 -2.53 21.15 -19.21
CA SER A 253 -1.82 21.03 -20.50
C SER A 253 -2.13 19.75 -21.28
N TYR A 254 -2.39 18.64 -20.59
CA TYR A 254 -2.72 17.35 -21.19
C TYR A 254 -4.24 17.12 -21.32
N ALA A 255 -5.07 18.16 -21.15
CA ALA A 255 -6.52 18.05 -21.14
C ALA A 255 -7.10 17.40 -22.40
N SER A 256 -6.58 17.77 -23.60
CA SER A 256 -7.02 17.21 -24.88
C SER A 256 -6.61 15.74 -25.04
N ALA A 257 -5.37 15.41 -24.71
CA ALA A 257 -4.85 14.04 -24.79
C ALA A 257 -5.54 13.08 -23.81
N MET A 258 -6.01 13.59 -22.66
CA MET A 258 -6.64 12.79 -21.61
C MET A 258 -8.17 12.80 -21.64
N GLN A 259 -8.80 13.29 -22.71
CA GLN A 259 -10.27 13.34 -22.81
C GLN A 259 -10.92 11.96 -22.65
N VAL A 260 -10.35 10.93 -23.27
CA VAL A 260 -10.84 9.54 -23.15
C VAL A 260 -10.73 9.04 -21.71
N VAL A 261 -9.62 9.32 -21.04
CA VAL A 261 -9.42 8.93 -19.64
C VAL A 261 -10.43 9.66 -18.74
N ARG A 262 -10.67 10.96 -18.98
CA ARG A 262 -11.65 11.75 -18.22
C ARG A 262 -13.07 11.24 -18.41
N SER A 263 -13.47 10.87 -19.62
CA SER A 263 -14.81 10.35 -19.88
C SER A 263 -15.01 8.97 -19.26
N VAL A 264 -14.02 8.07 -19.37
CA VAL A 264 -14.08 6.72 -18.81
C VAL A 264 -14.11 6.73 -17.28
N PHE A 265 -13.32 7.59 -16.63
CA PHE A 265 -13.25 7.66 -15.16
C PHE A 265 -14.17 8.73 -14.55
N HIS A 266 -15.03 9.37 -15.35
CA HIS A 266 -15.93 10.46 -14.94
C HIS A 266 -15.23 11.55 -14.10
N ILE A 267 -14.03 11.94 -14.52
CA ILE A 267 -13.21 12.92 -13.79
C ILE A 267 -13.76 14.32 -14.10
N ALA A 268 -14.15 15.04 -13.05
CA ALA A 268 -14.58 16.43 -13.18
C ALA A 268 -13.43 17.30 -13.75
N PRO A 269 -13.73 18.36 -14.53
CA PRO A 269 -12.72 19.29 -15.00
C PRO A 269 -11.89 19.82 -13.83
N SER A 270 -10.57 19.85 -13.99
CA SER A 270 -9.67 20.32 -12.95
C SER A 270 -10.03 21.77 -12.57
N ALA A 271 -10.34 22.01 -11.30
CA ALA A 271 -10.57 23.36 -10.79
C ALA A 271 -9.29 24.22 -10.77
N LEU A 272 -8.12 23.62 -11.07
CA LEU A 272 -6.85 24.30 -11.18
C LEU A 272 -6.71 24.96 -12.56
N ALA A 273 -6.46 26.28 -12.57
CA ALA A 273 -6.16 27.04 -13.77
C ALA A 273 -4.70 26.91 -14.24
N ALA A 274 -3.80 26.41 -13.38
CA ALA A 274 -2.39 26.25 -13.66
C ALA A 274 -1.93 24.81 -13.38
N ASP A 275 -0.99 24.34 -14.20
CA ASP A 275 -0.40 23.02 -14.07
C ASP A 275 0.43 22.87 -12.79
N ARG A 276 0.44 21.65 -12.25
CA ARG A 276 1.35 21.29 -11.16
C ARG A 276 2.79 21.19 -11.70
N PRO A 277 3.83 21.48 -10.88
CA PRO A 277 5.22 21.49 -11.33
C PRO A 277 5.71 20.18 -11.97
N TRP A 278 5.13 19.05 -11.57
CA TRP A 278 5.48 17.72 -12.09
C TRP A 278 4.81 17.40 -13.43
N CYS A 279 3.83 18.18 -13.89
CA CYS A 279 3.19 17.97 -15.19
C CYS A 279 4.18 18.10 -16.36
N SER A 280 5.17 19.00 -16.25
CA SER A 280 6.23 19.14 -17.27
C SER A 280 7.17 17.93 -17.36
N GLN A 281 7.19 17.07 -16.34
CA GLN A 281 8.06 15.89 -16.26
C GLN A 281 7.34 14.59 -16.66
N VAL A 282 6.03 14.66 -16.96
CA VAL A 282 5.21 13.49 -17.32
C VAL A 282 5.74 12.79 -18.57
N VAL A 283 6.29 13.54 -19.52
CA VAL A 283 7.01 12.99 -20.68
C VAL A 283 8.50 13.26 -20.48
N PRO A 284 9.35 12.25 -20.26
CA PRO A 284 9.15 10.81 -20.46
C PRO A 284 8.68 10.01 -19.20
N ASN A 285 8.51 10.63 -18.03
CA ASN A 285 8.24 9.91 -16.78
C ASN A 285 6.76 9.93 -16.36
N PHE A 286 5.98 8.93 -16.77
CA PHE A 286 4.57 8.81 -16.39
C PHE A 286 4.34 8.59 -14.87
N THR A 287 5.38 8.28 -14.09
CA THR A 287 5.32 8.17 -12.62
C THR A 287 5.64 9.48 -11.90
N ALA A 288 5.81 10.59 -12.63
CA ALA A 288 6.20 11.90 -12.10
C ALA A 288 5.33 12.37 -10.93
N MET A 289 4.01 12.16 -11.00
CA MET A 289 3.07 12.47 -9.92
C MET A 289 3.46 11.78 -8.61
N TYR A 290 3.66 10.45 -8.66
CA TYR A 290 3.96 9.66 -7.48
C TYR A 290 5.32 10.05 -6.89
N MET A 291 6.34 10.23 -7.74
CA MET A 291 7.68 10.65 -7.30
C MET A 291 7.65 12.04 -6.66
N PHE A 292 6.88 12.97 -7.22
CA PHE A 292 6.68 14.30 -6.65
C PHE A 292 6.01 14.22 -5.27
N ILE A 293 4.92 13.47 -5.14
CA ILE A 293 4.19 13.32 -3.87
C ILE A 293 5.09 12.72 -2.79
N GLN A 294 5.80 11.64 -3.13
CA GLN A 294 6.71 10.95 -2.23
C GLN A 294 7.81 11.90 -1.72
N ARG A 295 8.35 12.75 -2.58
CA ARG A 295 9.38 13.72 -2.21
C ARG A 295 8.84 14.89 -1.41
N GLU A 296 7.78 15.53 -1.89
CA GLU A 296 7.27 16.81 -1.36
C GLU A 296 6.55 16.62 -0.02
N TYR A 297 5.65 15.64 0.06
CA TYR A 297 4.79 15.43 1.22
C TYR A 297 5.36 14.41 2.20
N TRP A 298 6.06 13.39 1.71
CA TRP A 298 6.53 12.27 2.53
C TRP A 298 8.03 12.26 2.77
N GLY A 299 8.80 13.17 2.14
CA GLY A 299 10.25 13.28 2.32
C GLY A 299 11.03 12.04 1.87
N VAL A 300 10.43 11.21 1.00
CA VAL A 300 11.04 10.00 0.48
C VAL A 300 11.85 10.36 -0.76
N ALA A 301 13.18 10.30 -0.64
CA ALA A 301 14.10 10.34 -1.75
C ALA A 301 15.18 9.26 -1.56
N PRO A 302 15.87 8.81 -2.63
CA PRO A 302 17.01 7.93 -2.50
C PRO A 302 17.99 8.50 -1.44
N PHE A 303 18.27 7.70 -0.41
CA PHE A 303 19.14 8.05 0.73
C PHE A 303 18.67 9.17 1.68
N ALA A 304 17.50 9.79 1.47
CA ALA A 304 16.99 10.82 2.38
C ALA A 304 16.67 10.29 3.79
N TYR A 305 16.45 8.98 3.94
CA TYR A 305 16.25 8.33 5.23
C TYR A 305 17.55 8.25 6.06
N TYR A 306 18.71 8.11 5.40
CA TYR A 306 20.01 7.93 6.07
C TYR A 306 20.63 9.28 6.45
N GLU A 307 20.04 9.97 7.43
CA GLU A 307 20.71 11.08 8.09
C GLU A 307 21.65 10.56 9.19
N LEU A 308 22.91 11.03 9.24
CA LEU A 308 23.91 10.71 10.29
C LEU A 308 23.39 10.88 11.74
N LYS A 309 22.30 11.63 11.94
CA LYS A 309 21.62 11.78 13.23
C LYS A 309 20.95 10.51 13.75
N GLN A 310 20.59 9.57 12.88
CA GLN A 310 19.96 8.31 13.30
C GLN A 310 20.98 7.28 13.80
N VAL A 311 22.20 7.25 13.26
CA VAL A 311 23.30 6.38 13.72
C VAL A 311 23.62 6.64 15.20
N ARG A 312 23.56 7.90 15.63
CA ARG A 312 23.84 8.29 17.03
C ARG A 312 22.76 7.84 18.03
N ARG A 313 21.52 7.59 17.58
CA ARG A 313 20.46 7.04 18.45
C ARG A 313 20.60 5.52 18.63
N GLN A 314 21.16 4.84 17.65
CA GLN A 314 21.37 3.39 17.68
C GLN A 314 22.49 2.96 18.63
N HIS A 315 23.40 3.87 19.00
CA HIS A 315 24.42 3.63 20.03
C HIS A 315 24.00 4.11 21.43
N SER A 316 22.83 4.72 21.60
CA SER A 316 22.42 5.23 22.92
C SER A 316 21.64 4.21 23.77
N THR A 317 21.58 2.94 23.35
CA THR A 317 21.20 1.82 24.21
C THR A 317 22.43 1.27 24.92
N ASP A 318 23.10 2.09 25.73
CA ASP A 318 24.01 1.62 26.76
C ASP A 318 23.19 1.28 28.02
N PRO A 319 23.28 0.06 28.58
CA PRO A 319 22.40 -0.39 29.67
C PRO A 319 22.81 0.11 31.08
N LEU A 320 23.52 1.25 31.19
CA LEU A 320 23.98 1.79 32.48
C LEU A 320 23.84 3.31 32.54
N ALA A 321 22.62 3.80 32.81
CA ALA A 321 22.42 5.15 33.33
C ALA A 321 21.26 5.16 34.33
N ILE A 322 21.63 5.21 35.61
CA ILE A 322 20.77 5.35 36.79
C ILE A 322 19.91 6.62 36.66
N PRO A 323 18.60 6.58 36.98
CA PRO A 323 17.76 7.77 36.87
C PRO A 323 18.01 8.70 38.08
N SER A 324 18.82 9.75 37.88
CA SER A 324 18.86 10.85 38.85
C SER A 324 17.68 11.79 38.61
N SER A 325 16.74 11.77 39.54
CA SER A 325 15.63 12.69 39.69
C SER A 325 16.09 14.16 39.69
N ARG A 326 15.72 14.93 38.66
CA ARG A 326 15.53 16.38 38.78
C ARG A 326 14.34 16.82 37.96
N HIS A 327 13.24 17.05 38.66
CA HIS A 327 12.16 17.92 38.22
C HIS A 327 12.76 19.25 37.72
N ARG A 328 12.50 19.57 36.46
CA ARG A 328 12.46 20.97 36.02
C ARG A 328 11.21 21.17 35.19
N SER A 329 10.22 21.71 35.87
CA SER A 329 9.03 22.35 35.31
C SER A 329 9.41 23.37 34.24
N GLN A 330 8.99 23.13 33.00
CA GLN A 330 8.76 24.19 32.03
C GLN A 330 7.35 24.04 31.47
N THR A 331 6.44 24.70 32.17
CA THR A 331 5.19 25.19 31.64
C THR A 331 5.48 26.18 30.50
N SER A 332 5.15 25.82 29.27
CA SER A 332 4.87 26.81 28.23
C SER A 332 3.74 26.32 27.33
N SER A 333 2.55 26.83 27.64
CA SER A 333 1.36 26.98 26.80
C SER A 333 1.36 26.30 25.42
N TRP A 334 0.72 25.13 25.33
CA TRP A 334 0.17 24.61 24.08
C TRP A 334 -1.35 24.77 24.11
N ARG A 335 -1.80 26.01 23.91
CA ARG A 335 -3.16 26.30 23.45
C ARG A 335 -3.02 26.87 22.05
N ARG A 336 -3.35 26.12 21.00
CA ARG A 336 -4.27 26.57 19.93
C ARG A 336 -4.92 25.37 19.23
N PRO A 337 -6.22 25.45 18.90
CA PRO A 337 -7.00 24.36 18.31
C PRO A 337 -6.76 24.24 16.81
N CYS A 338 -7.06 23.06 16.26
CA CYS A 338 -7.22 22.83 14.82
C CYS A 338 -8.17 23.88 14.23
N LEU A 339 -7.63 24.83 13.45
CA LEU A 339 -8.41 25.72 12.61
C LEU A 339 -8.55 25.08 11.23
N LEU A 340 -9.80 24.77 10.88
CA LEU A 340 -10.24 24.56 9.51
C LEU A 340 -9.70 25.70 8.63
N TRP A 341 -8.94 25.36 7.60
CA TRP A 341 -8.68 26.30 6.51
C TRP A 341 -9.82 26.18 5.49
N GLN A 342 -10.87 26.98 5.70
CA GLN A 342 -11.76 27.41 4.62
C GLN A 342 -11.01 28.47 3.81
N VAL A 343 -10.74 28.19 2.53
CA VAL A 343 -10.24 29.20 1.60
C VAL A 343 -11.46 29.85 0.95
N THR A 344 -11.78 31.06 1.37
CA THR A 344 -12.60 32.00 0.59
C THR A 344 -11.68 32.74 -0.41
N PRO A 345 -12.20 33.15 -1.58
CA PRO A 345 -11.37 33.74 -2.63
C PRO A 345 -11.00 35.18 -2.27
N ALA A 346 -9.71 35.52 -2.35
CA ALA A 346 -9.21 36.86 -2.07
C ALA A 346 -9.31 37.75 -3.32
N THR A 347 -10.07 38.83 -3.20
CA THR A 347 -10.04 40.00 -4.08
C THR A 347 -8.71 40.76 -3.90
N SER A 348 -8.25 41.34 -5.01
CA SER A 348 -6.99 42.05 -5.17
C SER A 348 -6.91 43.35 -4.36
N GLY A 349 -5.84 43.50 -3.58
CA GLY A 349 -5.43 44.76 -2.96
C GLY A 349 -3.97 44.69 -2.52
N ALA A 350 -3.10 45.44 -3.20
CA ALA A 350 -1.66 45.46 -2.98
C ALA A 350 -1.27 46.12 -1.65
N SER A 351 -0.31 45.54 -0.91
CA SER A 351 0.76 46.28 -0.23
C SER A 351 1.79 45.33 0.39
N SER A 352 3.04 45.80 0.40
CA SER A 352 4.28 45.11 0.75
C SER A 352 4.45 44.81 2.25
N ALA A 353 4.93 43.61 2.62
CA ALA A 353 5.80 43.44 3.80
C ALA A 353 6.50 42.05 3.86
N ARG A 354 7.84 42.10 3.87
CA ARG A 354 8.87 41.22 4.49
C ARG A 354 8.58 39.73 4.75
N ARG A 355 9.45 38.88 4.17
CA ARG A 355 9.70 37.48 4.55
C ARG A 355 10.20 37.35 6.01
N PRO A 356 9.70 36.40 6.81
CA PRO A 356 10.42 35.84 7.94
C PRO A 356 11.00 34.45 7.64
N ARG A 357 12.17 34.22 8.25
CA ARG A 357 13.05 33.04 8.16
C ARG A 357 12.42 31.77 8.78
N SER A 358 12.68 30.65 8.10
CA SER A 358 12.83 29.27 8.59
C SER A 358 12.18 28.88 9.93
N SER A 359 11.02 28.22 9.87
CA SER A 359 10.51 27.39 10.98
C SER A 359 10.89 25.91 10.77
N ARG A 360 11.33 25.28 11.86
CA ARG A 360 11.68 23.87 11.99
C ARG A 360 10.54 22.97 11.51
N ARG A 361 10.83 22.04 10.58
CA ARG A 361 9.94 20.92 10.24
C ARG A 361 10.05 19.84 11.31
N ASP A 362 9.01 19.68 12.11
CA ASP A 362 8.84 18.50 12.94
C ASP A 362 8.49 17.32 12.02
N ARG A 363 9.39 16.35 11.95
CA ARG A 363 9.29 15.16 11.10
C ARG A 363 8.53 14.07 11.86
N ILE A 364 7.41 13.64 11.29
CA ILE A 364 6.73 12.40 11.68
C ILE A 364 7.63 11.24 11.23
N LEU A 365 8.11 10.44 12.18
CA LEU A 365 8.90 9.25 11.90
C LEU A 365 7.99 8.16 11.32
N PHE A 366 8.13 7.89 10.03
CA PHE A 366 7.74 6.60 9.45
C PHE A 366 8.91 5.63 9.57
N THR A 367 8.79 4.66 10.46
CA THR A 367 9.58 3.44 10.39
C THR A 367 9.12 2.65 9.17
N TRP A 368 9.90 2.70 8.10
CA TRP A 368 9.86 1.66 7.08
C TRP A 368 10.23 0.36 7.77
N HIS A 369 9.22 -0.42 8.17
CA HIS A 369 9.43 -1.86 8.23
C HIS A 369 9.66 -2.28 6.79
N PHE A 370 10.95 -2.40 6.44
CA PHE A 370 11.41 -3.22 5.34
C PHE A 370 10.54 -4.48 5.39
N SER A 371 9.65 -4.60 4.40
CA SER A 371 8.72 -5.71 4.34
C SER A 371 9.56 -6.96 4.52
N TRP A 372 9.28 -7.78 5.53
CA TRP A 372 10.00 -9.03 5.76
C TRP A 372 10.01 -9.91 4.49
N SER A 373 9.09 -9.66 3.56
CA SER A 373 9.09 -10.16 2.19
C SER A 373 10.40 -9.91 1.44
N MET A 374 11.08 -8.77 1.60
CA MET A 374 12.38 -8.48 0.96
C MET A 374 13.55 -9.25 1.58
N CYS A 375 13.50 -9.53 2.88
CA CYS A 375 14.49 -10.39 3.54
C CYS A 375 14.32 -11.86 3.11
N TRP A 376 13.08 -12.29 2.89
CA TRP A 376 12.79 -13.59 2.28
C TRP A 376 13.24 -13.65 0.81
N LEU A 377 13.08 -12.56 0.06
CA LEU A 377 13.45 -12.45 -1.35
C LEU A 377 14.94 -12.69 -1.62
N LEU A 378 15.84 -12.21 -0.76
CA LEU A 378 17.28 -12.45 -0.94
C LEU A 378 17.73 -13.86 -0.54
N SER A 379 16.91 -14.59 0.23
CA SER A 379 17.26 -15.93 0.70
C SER A 379 16.82 -17.05 -0.25
N ILE A 380 15.88 -16.79 -1.17
CA ILE A 380 15.46 -17.76 -2.22
C ILE A 380 16.49 -17.84 -3.36
N PHE A 381 17.27 -16.79 -3.61
CA PHE A 381 18.28 -16.76 -4.69
C PHE A 381 19.60 -17.50 -4.35
N LYS A 382 19.67 -18.17 -3.19
CA LYS A 382 20.73 -19.13 -2.86
C LYS A 382 20.12 -20.53 -2.72
N SER A 383 19.85 -21.17 -3.84
CA SER A 383 19.64 -22.61 -3.94
C SER A 383 19.80 -23.04 -5.40
#